data_AF-A0A7S1X9R3-F1
#
_entry.id   AF-A0A7S1X9R3-F1
#
_cell.length_a   1.000
_cell.length_b   1.000
_cell.length_c   1.000
_cell.angle_alpha   90.00
_cell.angle_beta   90.00
_cell.angle_gamma   90.00
#
_symmetry.space_group_name_H-M   'P 1'
#
loop_
_entity.id
_entity.type
_entity.pdbx_description
1 polymer ?
#
loop_
_entity_poly.entity_id
_entity_poly.type
_entity_poly.pdbx_seq_one_letter_code
_entity_poly.pdbx_strand_id
1 'polypeptide(L)'
;MAVPDPAGSALDIESSFGRMGLNDSETVAFIGGGHAFGKAHGACDSPPCGDGKGNNTFTSGFEGPWTTRPTEWTNQYFQNLLDYQWEKVTGPGGHFQWTPRNGDGTPGPDIMMLTSDLAFIESDKYRPYVEEWAADIASLEAAFAAVWYKVTSADMGPHSRCVGEEVPPPQDWQGALPTMPATMPDFEAAEEAVNALIEEDPANAVKFVDLAWHCASTYRATDHKGGCNGARI
;
A
#
# COMPACT_ATOMS: atom_id res chain seq x y z
N MET A 1 12.82 13.03 21.00
CA MET A 1 13.04 12.06 19.90
C MET A 1 12.15 10.86 20.12
N ALA A 2 11.62 10.27 19.04
CA ALA A 2 10.82 9.05 19.12
C ALA A 2 11.68 7.85 19.59
N VAL A 3 11.02 6.78 20.05
CA VAL A 3 11.68 5.55 20.49
C VAL A 3 11.95 4.66 19.26
N PRO A 4 13.21 4.33 18.94
CA PRO A 4 13.56 3.51 17.78
C PRO A 4 13.41 2.02 18.14
N ASP A 5 12.17 1.59 18.34
CA ASP A 5 11.77 0.20 18.62
C ASP A 5 11.14 -0.42 17.37
N PRO A 6 11.84 -1.31 16.64
CA PRO A 6 11.29 -1.91 15.43
C PRO A 6 10.06 -2.79 15.68
N ALA A 7 10.00 -3.51 16.80
CA ALA A 7 8.84 -4.34 17.13
C ALA A 7 7.60 -3.46 17.40
N GLY A 8 7.77 -2.36 18.13
CA GLY A 8 6.73 -1.36 18.30
C GLY A 8 6.30 -0.73 16.97
N SER A 9 7.26 -0.43 16.08
CA SER A 9 6.98 0.14 14.76
C SER A 9 6.17 -0.79 13.85
N ALA A 10 6.32 -2.12 13.99
CA ALA A 10 5.55 -3.09 13.20
C ALA A 10 4.05 -2.96 13.43
N LEU A 11 3.62 -2.69 14.66
CA LEU A 11 2.21 -2.52 15.03
C LEU A 11 1.61 -1.26 14.42
N ASP A 12 2.37 -0.17 14.38
CA ASP A 12 1.95 1.10 13.77
C ASP A 12 1.88 0.96 12.24
N ILE A 13 2.82 0.25 11.63
CA ILE A 13 2.79 -0.10 10.20
C ILE A 13 1.52 -0.90 9.89
N GLU A 14 1.25 -1.98 10.62
CA GLU A 14 0.06 -2.81 10.43
C GLU A 14 -1.24 -1.99 10.53
N SER A 15 -1.37 -1.20 11.60
CA SER A 15 -2.56 -0.40 11.85
C SER A 15 -2.78 0.66 10.76
N SER A 16 -1.72 1.34 10.33
CA SER A 16 -1.83 2.41 9.32
C SER A 16 -2.09 1.86 7.92
N PHE A 17 -1.31 0.87 7.48
CA PHE A 17 -1.46 0.27 6.16
C PHE A 17 -2.76 -0.53 6.02
N GLY A 18 -3.19 -1.21 7.09
CA GLY A 18 -4.49 -1.87 7.13
C GLY A 18 -5.65 -0.89 6.93
N ARG A 19 -5.58 0.32 7.51
CA ARG A 19 -6.57 1.39 7.28
C ARG A 19 -6.52 1.97 5.86
N MET A 20 -5.39 1.83 5.17
CA MET A 20 -5.23 2.18 3.76
C MET A 20 -5.68 1.05 2.82
N GLY A 21 -6.14 -0.09 3.37
CA GLY A 21 -6.62 -1.23 2.61
C GLY A 21 -5.52 -2.15 2.09
N LEU A 22 -4.32 -2.08 2.67
CA LEU A 22 -3.20 -2.97 2.35
C LEU A 22 -3.14 -4.10 3.38
N ASN A 23 -2.93 -5.33 2.91
CA ASN A 23 -2.62 -6.47 3.75
C ASN A 23 -1.10 -6.53 4.05
N ASP A 24 -0.66 -7.58 4.74
CA ASP A 24 0.73 -7.70 5.19
C ASP A 24 1.73 -7.84 4.04
N SER A 25 1.46 -8.72 3.06
CA SER A 25 2.35 -8.88 1.92
C SER A 25 2.37 -7.62 1.06
N GLU A 26 1.22 -7.00 0.81
CA GLU A 26 1.14 -5.72 0.10
C GLU A 26 1.96 -4.63 0.81
N THR A 27 1.90 -4.57 2.14
CA THR A 27 2.64 -3.58 2.95
C THR A 27 4.16 -3.78 2.82
N VAL A 28 4.63 -5.01 3.02
CA VAL A 28 6.07 -5.32 2.96
C VAL A 28 6.59 -5.12 1.52
N ALA A 29 5.82 -5.52 0.50
CA ALA A 29 6.20 -5.33 -0.90
C ALA A 29 6.27 -3.84 -1.26
N PHE A 30 5.28 -3.05 -0.85
CA PHE A 30 5.22 -1.62 -1.15
C PHE A 30 6.39 -0.85 -0.52
N ILE A 31 6.66 -1.06 0.76
CA ILE A 31 7.76 -0.37 1.46
C ILE A 31 9.11 -0.85 0.91
N GLY A 32 9.34 -2.16 0.86
CA GLY A 32 10.64 -2.69 0.43
C GLY A 32 10.95 -2.45 -1.05
N GLY A 33 9.95 -2.52 -1.93
CA GLY A 33 10.09 -2.15 -3.33
C GLY A 33 10.31 -0.64 -3.52
N GLY A 34 9.69 0.20 -2.69
CA GLY A 34 9.93 1.65 -2.69
C GLY A 34 11.35 1.99 -2.23
N HIS A 35 11.76 1.44 -1.08
CA HIS A 35 13.09 1.64 -0.50
C HIS A 35 14.20 0.89 -1.26
N ALA A 36 13.90 0.08 -2.27
CA ALA A 36 14.91 -0.44 -3.20
C ALA A 36 15.59 0.69 -4.00
N PHE A 37 14.95 1.86 -4.10
CA PHE A 37 15.43 3.01 -4.87
C PHE A 37 15.74 4.24 -4.00
N GLY A 38 16.68 5.03 -4.48
CA GLY A 38 16.99 6.36 -3.95
C GLY A 38 17.66 6.35 -2.58
N LYS A 39 17.41 7.41 -1.81
CA LYS A 39 17.96 7.63 -0.47
C LYS A 39 17.12 8.62 0.34
N ALA A 40 17.28 8.59 1.66
CA ALA A 40 16.83 9.66 2.55
C ALA A 40 17.82 10.84 2.58
N HIS A 41 17.37 12.02 3.04
CA HIS A 41 18.17 13.25 3.09
C HIS A 41 18.09 13.98 4.45
N GLY A 42 19.25 14.16 5.07
CA GLY A 42 19.49 14.73 6.38
C GLY A 42 20.96 15.10 6.54
N ALA A 43 21.48 15.93 5.64
CA ALA A 43 22.93 16.19 5.48
C ALA A 43 23.63 16.88 6.69
N CYS A 44 22.89 17.48 7.62
CA CYS A 44 23.44 18.18 8.79
C CYS A 44 22.40 18.29 9.92
N ASP A 45 22.85 18.57 11.13
CA ASP A 45 22.03 18.64 12.34
C ASP A 45 21.22 19.95 12.47
N SER A 46 21.67 21.02 11.83
CA SER A 46 21.05 22.34 11.83
C SER A 46 20.80 22.84 10.40
N PRO A 47 19.68 22.47 9.76
CA PRO A 47 19.33 22.96 8.43
C PRO A 47 19.09 24.48 8.42
N PRO A 48 19.33 25.18 7.29
CA PRO A 48 19.74 24.63 6.00
C PRO A 48 21.22 24.21 5.99
N CYS A 49 21.50 23.05 5.38
CA CYS A 49 22.86 22.58 5.20
C CYS A 49 23.45 23.25 3.95
N GLY A 50 24.66 23.81 4.02
CA GLY A 50 25.39 24.33 2.85
C GLY A 50 24.54 25.18 1.89
N ASP A 51 24.48 24.77 0.61
CA ASP A 51 23.67 25.41 -0.44
C ASP A 51 22.23 24.86 -0.55
N GLY A 52 21.84 23.96 0.36
CA GLY A 52 20.47 23.45 0.51
C GLY A 52 20.02 22.43 -0.53
N LYS A 53 20.92 21.91 -1.38
CA LYS A 53 20.58 20.98 -2.47
C LYS A 53 21.71 19.98 -2.75
N GLY A 54 21.41 18.95 -3.54
CA GLY A 54 22.37 17.89 -3.85
C GLY A 54 22.90 17.25 -2.56
N ASN A 55 24.23 17.28 -2.38
CA ASN A 55 24.89 16.75 -1.17
C ASN A 55 24.51 17.49 0.12
N ASN A 56 23.94 18.70 0.02
CA ASN A 56 23.51 19.49 1.17
C ASN A 56 21.98 19.47 1.36
N THR A 57 21.26 18.51 0.77
CA THR A 57 19.81 18.40 0.89
C THR A 57 19.40 17.96 2.30
N PHE A 58 18.35 18.57 2.84
CA PHE A 58 17.68 18.13 4.06
C PHE A 58 16.18 18.00 3.79
N THR A 59 15.61 16.81 4.03
CA THR A 59 14.18 16.54 3.82
C THR A 59 13.56 15.90 5.06
N SER A 60 13.94 14.66 5.37
CA SER A 60 13.39 13.91 6.50
C SER A 60 14.30 13.96 7.73
N GLY A 61 15.58 14.30 7.57
CA GLY A 61 16.59 14.25 8.62
C GLY A 61 17.28 12.89 8.80
N PHE A 62 16.81 11.85 8.10
CA PHE A 62 17.56 10.59 7.93
C PHE A 62 18.49 10.70 6.73
N GLU A 63 19.64 10.02 6.76
CA GLU A 63 20.65 10.14 5.70
C GLU A 63 21.17 8.79 5.24
N GLY A 64 21.15 8.57 3.92
CA GLY A 64 21.78 7.43 3.27
C GLY A 64 20.82 6.62 2.38
N PRO A 65 21.36 5.81 1.46
CA PRO A 65 20.60 4.88 0.65
C PRO A 65 20.32 3.57 1.40
N TRP A 66 19.29 2.82 1.00
CA TRP A 66 19.03 1.48 1.54
C TRP A 66 19.80 0.37 0.82
N THR A 67 20.23 0.63 -0.41
CA THR A 67 20.92 -0.31 -1.30
C THR A 67 22.22 0.29 -1.80
N THR A 68 23.18 -0.53 -2.21
CA THR A 68 24.43 -0.04 -2.83
C THR A 68 24.24 0.32 -4.31
N ARG A 69 23.07 -0.02 -4.88
CA ARG A 69 22.66 0.29 -6.25
C ARG A 69 21.33 1.06 -6.24
N PRO A 70 21.27 2.30 -5.70
CA PRO A 70 20.02 3.02 -5.45
C PRO A 70 19.25 3.45 -6.72
N THR A 71 19.80 3.22 -7.91
CA THR A 71 19.16 3.55 -9.19
C THR A 71 18.84 2.31 -10.02
N GLU A 72 18.94 1.11 -9.43
CA GLU A 72 18.73 -0.15 -10.14
C GLU A 72 17.73 -1.02 -9.39
N TRP A 73 16.77 -1.58 -10.12
CA TRP A 73 15.81 -2.52 -9.55
C TRP A 73 16.51 -3.83 -9.19
N THR A 74 16.51 -4.15 -7.90
CA THR A 74 17.09 -5.37 -7.31
C THR A 74 16.29 -5.75 -6.07
N ASN A 75 16.43 -6.98 -5.60
CA ASN A 75 15.93 -7.38 -4.27
C ASN A 75 16.96 -7.14 -3.14
N GLN A 76 17.96 -6.29 -3.37
CA GLN A 76 19.05 -6.05 -2.42
C GLN A 76 18.55 -5.47 -1.10
N TYR A 77 17.45 -4.70 -1.09
CA TYR A 77 16.82 -4.22 0.14
C TYR A 77 16.50 -5.38 1.09
N PHE A 78 15.85 -6.43 0.59
CA PHE A 78 15.45 -7.60 1.39
C PHE A 78 16.66 -8.47 1.77
N GLN A 79 17.63 -8.63 0.87
CA GLN A 79 18.88 -9.34 1.17
C GLN A 79 19.65 -8.63 2.30
N ASN A 80 19.84 -7.32 2.19
CA ASN A 80 20.54 -6.52 3.19
C ASN A 80 19.90 -6.63 4.57
N LEU A 81 18.56 -6.63 4.66
CA LEU A 81 17.83 -6.79 5.93
C LEU A 81 18.21 -8.08 6.65
N LEU A 82 18.48 -9.17 5.91
CA LEU A 82 18.80 -10.49 6.47
C LEU A 82 20.31 -10.73 6.63
N ASP A 83 21.13 -10.18 5.74
CA ASP A 83 22.57 -10.49 5.65
C ASP A 83 23.42 -9.74 6.69
N TYR A 84 22.92 -8.62 7.22
CA TYR A 84 23.65 -7.77 8.16
C TYR A 84 23.04 -7.76 9.57
N GLN A 85 23.91 -7.55 10.56
CA GLN A 85 23.48 -7.09 11.86
C GLN A 85 23.29 -5.57 11.81
N TRP A 86 22.35 -5.03 12.60
CA TRP A 86 22.01 -3.61 12.53
C TRP A 86 22.35 -2.90 13.84
N GLU A 87 23.19 -1.88 13.76
CA GLU A 87 23.52 -1.02 14.88
C GLU A 87 22.79 0.32 14.78
N LYS A 88 22.11 0.70 15.86
CA LYS A 88 21.49 2.02 15.98
C LYS A 88 22.54 3.12 16.10
N VAL A 89 22.44 4.11 15.24
CA VAL A 89 23.27 5.32 15.24
C VAL A 89 22.39 6.57 15.17
N THR A 90 22.98 7.73 15.50
CA THR A 90 22.38 9.02 15.18
C THR A 90 22.98 9.50 13.87
N GLY A 91 22.16 9.62 12.83
CA GLY A 91 22.59 10.14 11.53
C GLY A 91 22.98 11.62 11.58
N PRO A 92 23.59 12.17 10.51
CA PRO A 92 24.01 13.57 10.45
C PRO A 92 22.87 14.57 10.70
N GLY A 93 21.64 14.21 10.33
CA GLY A 93 20.43 15.02 10.58
C GLY A 93 19.87 14.92 11.99
N GLY A 94 20.55 14.24 12.92
CA GLY A 94 20.14 14.14 14.32
C GLY A 94 19.01 13.13 14.59
N HIS A 95 18.72 12.23 13.64
CA HIS A 95 17.71 11.19 13.81
C HIS A 95 18.32 9.80 14.01
N PHE A 96 17.62 8.95 14.76
CA PHE A 96 18.02 7.55 14.95
C PHE A 96 17.76 6.74 13.69
N GLN A 97 18.81 6.12 13.16
CA GLN A 97 18.76 5.19 12.03
C GLN A 97 19.69 4.00 12.31
N TRP A 98 19.74 3.05 11.39
CA TRP A 98 20.50 1.82 11.58
C TRP A 98 21.55 1.67 10.49
N THR A 99 22.76 1.28 10.88
CA THR A 99 23.89 1.03 9.97
C THR A 99 24.29 -0.44 10.04
N PRO A 100 24.70 -1.06 8.91
CA PRO A 100 25.02 -2.48 8.91
C PRO A 100 26.37 -2.77 9.59
N ARG A 101 26.43 -3.92 10.24
CA ARG A 101 27.62 -4.56 10.78
C ARG A 101 27.74 -5.94 10.16
N ASN A 102 28.96 -6.29 9.73
CA ASN A 102 29.28 -7.65 9.28
C ASN A 102 29.23 -8.62 10.48
N GLY A 103 29.19 -9.92 10.23
CA GLY A 103 29.13 -10.94 11.28
C GLY A 103 30.30 -10.93 12.28
N ASP A 104 31.43 -10.30 11.93
CA ASP A 104 32.58 -10.08 12.80
C ASP A 104 32.54 -8.72 13.55
N GLY A 105 31.46 -7.96 13.40
CA GLY A 105 31.25 -6.65 14.01
C GLY A 105 31.90 -5.47 13.25
N THR A 106 32.60 -5.72 12.14
CA THR A 106 33.18 -4.63 11.33
C THR A 106 32.09 -3.83 10.59
N PRO A 107 32.34 -2.55 10.23
CA PRO A 107 31.39 -1.77 9.43
C PRO A 107 31.01 -2.48 8.12
N GLY A 108 29.72 -2.54 7.83
CA GLY A 108 29.19 -3.00 6.54
C GLY A 108 29.27 -1.93 5.44
N PRO A 109 28.54 -2.11 4.32
CA PRO A 109 28.47 -1.11 3.25
C PRO A 109 27.84 0.21 3.72
N ASP A 110 28.10 1.29 2.98
CA ASP A 110 27.53 2.63 3.23
C ASP A 110 26.04 2.69 2.82
N ILE A 111 25.22 2.03 3.62
CA ILE A 111 23.76 1.99 3.52
C ILE A 111 23.15 2.22 4.90
N MET A 112 21.84 2.46 4.93
CA MET A 112 21.06 2.65 6.14
C MET A 112 19.74 1.88 6.08
N MET A 113 19.17 1.65 7.26
CA MET A 113 17.79 1.23 7.43
C MET A 113 17.11 2.16 8.44
N LEU A 114 15.81 2.38 8.25
CA LEU A 114 14.95 3.01 9.25
C LEU A 114 14.49 1.97 10.27
N THR A 115 14.02 2.44 11.43
CA THR A 115 13.36 1.57 12.42
C THR A 115 12.16 0.85 11.81
N SER A 116 11.43 1.50 10.89
CA SER A 116 10.31 0.89 10.16
C SER A 116 10.75 -0.20 9.18
N ASP A 117 11.98 -0.15 8.67
CA ASP A 117 12.52 -1.20 7.80
C ASP A 117 12.87 -2.44 8.61
N LEU A 118 13.54 -2.26 9.77
CA LEU A 118 13.87 -3.36 10.68
C LEU A 118 12.64 -4.01 11.30
N ALA A 119 11.50 -3.31 11.33
CA ALA A 119 10.23 -3.86 11.82
C ALA A 119 9.84 -5.15 11.07
N PHE A 120 10.26 -5.29 9.81
CA PHE A 120 9.95 -6.47 9.01
C PHE A 120 10.70 -7.73 9.44
N ILE A 121 11.93 -7.60 9.96
CA ILE A 121 12.72 -8.74 10.42
C ILE A 121 12.49 -9.08 11.89
N GLU A 122 11.93 -8.15 12.67
CA GLU A 122 11.53 -8.36 14.07
C GLU A 122 10.10 -8.91 14.21
N SER A 123 9.26 -8.76 13.18
CA SER A 123 7.89 -9.26 13.16
C SER A 123 7.81 -10.64 12.51
N ASP A 124 7.37 -11.65 13.27
CA ASP A 124 7.08 -13.00 12.74
C ASP A 124 6.05 -12.99 11.60
N LYS A 125 5.21 -11.96 11.54
CA LYS A 125 4.19 -11.76 10.50
C LYS A 125 4.79 -11.32 9.16
N TYR A 126 5.81 -10.45 9.22
CA TYR A 126 6.41 -9.84 8.04
C TYR A 126 7.64 -10.60 7.53
N ARG A 127 8.42 -11.18 8.45
CA ARG A 127 9.65 -11.90 8.15
C ARG A 127 9.53 -12.95 7.04
N PRO A 128 8.46 -13.77 6.95
CA PRO A 128 8.33 -14.73 5.86
C PRO A 128 8.35 -14.11 4.47
N TYR A 129 7.76 -12.91 4.30
CA TYR A 129 7.78 -12.20 3.01
C TYR A 129 9.16 -11.61 2.70
N VAL A 130 9.88 -11.14 3.72
CA VAL A 130 11.27 -10.69 3.58
C VAL A 130 12.16 -11.83 3.10
N GLU A 131 12.02 -13.00 3.71
CA GLU A 131 12.78 -14.21 3.34
C GLU A 131 12.45 -14.69 1.93
N GLU A 132 11.17 -14.70 1.55
CA GLU A 132 10.74 -15.06 0.19
C GLU A 132 11.36 -14.13 -0.86
N TRP A 133 11.25 -12.81 -0.68
CA TRP A 133 11.69 -11.84 -1.69
C TRP A 133 13.19 -11.59 -1.70
N ALA A 134 13.89 -11.85 -0.59
CA ALA A 134 15.35 -11.93 -0.60
C ALA A 134 15.85 -13.09 -1.48
N ALA A 135 15.11 -14.21 -1.50
CA ALA A 135 15.46 -15.41 -2.26
C ALA A 135 14.97 -15.38 -3.71
N ASP A 136 13.83 -14.76 -3.99
CA ASP A 136 13.18 -14.73 -5.31
C ASP A 136 12.70 -13.34 -5.71
N ILE A 137 13.45 -12.70 -6.62
CA ILE A 137 13.09 -11.40 -7.17
C ILE A 137 11.83 -11.45 -8.06
N ALA A 138 11.51 -12.58 -8.69
CA ALA A 138 10.33 -12.68 -9.55
C ALA A 138 9.03 -12.61 -8.73
N SER A 139 9.01 -13.25 -7.55
CA SER A 139 7.90 -13.10 -6.60
C SER A 139 7.77 -11.64 -6.11
N LEU A 140 8.89 -10.99 -5.81
CA LEU A 140 8.91 -9.57 -5.44
C LEU A 140 8.35 -8.67 -6.54
N GLU A 141 8.78 -8.88 -7.79
CA GLU A 141 8.32 -8.11 -8.95
C GLU A 141 6.80 -8.22 -9.13
N ALA A 142 6.26 -9.43 -9.03
CA ALA A 142 4.82 -9.64 -9.12
C ALA A 142 4.07 -8.94 -7.98
N ALA A 143 4.54 -9.08 -6.73
CA ALA A 143 3.92 -8.47 -5.56
C ALA A 143 3.98 -6.94 -5.59
N PHE A 144 5.16 -6.37 -5.91
CA PHE A 144 5.36 -4.93 -5.97
C PHE A 144 4.56 -4.28 -7.11
N ALA A 145 4.55 -4.88 -8.30
CA ALA A 145 3.74 -4.37 -9.42
C ALA A 145 2.25 -4.36 -9.08
N ALA A 146 1.73 -5.44 -8.45
CA ALA A 146 0.34 -5.53 -8.05
C ALA A 146 -0.03 -4.47 -7.00
N VAL A 147 0.77 -4.32 -5.94
CA VAL A 147 0.48 -3.32 -4.90
C VAL A 147 0.69 -1.89 -5.37
N TRP A 148 1.68 -1.62 -6.23
CA TRP A 148 1.88 -0.29 -6.81
C TRP A 148 0.68 0.13 -7.64
N TYR A 149 0.15 -0.76 -8.49
CA TYR A 149 -1.08 -0.52 -9.23
C TYR A 149 -2.25 -0.25 -8.28
N LYS A 150 -2.43 -1.09 -7.24
CA LYS A 150 -3.49 -0.90 -6.26
C LYS A 150 -3.40 0.46 -5.57
N VAL A 151 -2.25 0.82 -5.01
CA VAL A 151 -2.06 2.09 -4.28
C VAL A 151 -2.34 3.30 -5.17
N THR A 152 -1.92 3.26 -6.43
CA THR A 152 -2.07 4.39 -7.37
C THR A 152 -3.46 4.46 -8.03
N SER A 153 -4.35 3.50 -7.76
CA SER A 153 -5.69 3.45 -8.36
C SER A 153 -6.82 3.07 -7.39
N ALA A 154 -6.55 2.94 -6.09
CA ALA A 154 -7.49 2.45 -5.08
C ALA A 154 -8.76 3.31 -4.93
N ASP A 155 -8.66 4.60 -5.24
CA ASP A 155 -9.74 5.60 -5.15
C ASP A 155 -10.39 5.93 -6.51
N MET A 156 -9.98 5.27 -7.59
CA MET A 156 -10.56 5.46 -8.92
C MET A 156 -11.93 4.80 -9.08
N GLY A 157 -12.35 3.94 -8.14
CA GLY A 157 -13.64 3.26 -8.19
C GLY A 157 -13.69 2.06 -9.13
N PRO A 158 -14.85 1.81 -9.78
CA PRO A 158 -15.01 0.67 -10.69
C PRO A 158 -14.06 0.73 -11.88
N HIS A 159 -13.58 -0.45 -12.32
CA HIS A 159 -12.69 -0.60 -13.49
C HIS A 159 -13.19 0.11 -14.76
N SER A 160 -14.52 0.24 -14.93
CA SER A 160 -15.14 0.96 -16.04
C SER A 160 -14.78 2.46 -16.12
N ARG A 161 -14.15 3.03 -15.10
CA ARG A 161 -13.63 4.41 -15.10
C ARG A 161 -12.18 4.51 -15.58
N CYS A 162 -11.45 3.40 -15.67
CA CYS A 162 -10.09 3.36 -16.17
C CYS A 162 -10.09 3.55 -17.69
N VAL A 163 -9.14 4.35 -18.20
CA VAL A 163 -9.04 4.71 -19.62
C VAL A 163 -7.60 4.53 -20.11
N GLY A 164 -7.42 4.13 -21.36
CA GLY A 164 -6.12 3.95 -22.00
C GLY A 164 -5.82 2.49 -22.38
N GLU A 165 -4.73 2.30 -23.13
CA GLU A 165 -4.32 0.99 -23.66
C GLU A 165 -3.57 0.13 -22.63
N GLU A 166 -3.04 0.75 -21.59
CA GLU A 166 -2.25 0.09 -20.53
C GLU A 166 -3.09 -0.24 -19.28
N VAL A 167 -4.43 -0.16 -19.37
CA VAL A 167 -5.31 -0.52 -18.26
C VAL A 167 -5.26 -2.04 -18.06
N PRO A 168 -4.79 -2.56 -16.91
CA PRO A 168 -4.76 -3.99 -16.66
C PRO A 168 -6.18 -4.55 -16.52
N PRO A 169 -6.35 -5.88 -16.56
CA PRO A 169 -7.63 -6.51 -16.26
C PRO A 169 -8.18 -6.09 -14.89
N PRO A 170 -9.52 -6.14 -14.67
CA PRO A 170 -10.11 -5.83 -13.38
C PRO A 170 -9.50 -6.68 -12.26
N GLN A 171 -9.17 -6.03 -11.14
CA GLN A 171 -8.63 -6.66 -9.95
C GLN A 171 -9.72 -6.92 -8.91
N ASP A 172 -9.53 -7.90 -8.03
CA ASP A 172 -10.53 -8.29 -7.03
C ASP A 172 -10.94 -7.11 -6.12
N TRP A 173 -9.98 -6.28 -5.72
CA TRP A 173 -10.22 -5.12 -4.85
C TRP A 173 -11.05 -4.01 -5.52
N GLN A 174 -11.19 -4.02 -6.85
CA GLN A 174 -12.05 -3.11 -7.61
C GLN A 174 -13.52 -3.55 -7.60
N GLY A 175 -13.82 -4.76 -7.08
CA GLY A 175 -15.19 -5.25 -6.96
C GLY A 175 -15.89 -5.35 -8.31
N ALA A 176 -15.16 -5.83 -9.33
CA ALA A 176 -15.66 -5.92 -10.69
C ALA A 176 -17.01 -6.64 -10.77
N LEU A 177 -17.88 -6.13 -11.63
CA LEU A 177 -19.21 -6.69 -11.86
C LEU A 177 -19.14 -7.70 -13.00
N PRO A 178 -20.05 -8.69 -13.04
CA PRO A 178 -20.22 -9.54 -14.20
C PRO A 178 -20.42 -8.72 -15.48
N THR A 179 -20.05 -9.27 -16.62
CA THR A 179 -20.33 -8.63 -17.90
C THR A 179 -21.82 -8.42 -18.08
N MET A 180 -22.20 -7.26 -18.59
CA MET A 180 -23.60 -6.95 -18.89
C MET A 180 -24.19 -8.05 -19.80
N PRO A 181 -25.40 -8.55 -19.50
CA PRO A 181 -26.03 -9.56 -20.34
C PRO A 181 -26.28 -9.00 -21.75
N ALA A 182 -26.20 -9.87 -22.76
CA ALA A 182 -26.46 -9.49 -24.15
C ALA A 182 -27.94 -9.11 -24.41
N THR A 183 -28.84 -9.62 -23.56
CA THR A 183 -30.26 -9.29 -23.57
C THR A 183 -30.60 -8.68 -22.22
N MET A 184 -31.13 -7.46 -22.24
CA MET A 184 -31.54 -6.77 -21.03
C MET A 184 -32.85 -7.36 -20.48
N PRO A 185 -33.05 -7.34 -19.16
CA PRO A 185 -34.35 -7.65 -18.57
C PRO A 185 -35.45 -6.75 -19.13
N ASP A 186 -36.68 -7.25 -19.08
CA ASP A 186 -37.86 -6.43 -19.34
C ASP A 186 -38.12 -5.52 -18.12
N PHE A 187 -37.74 -4.25 -18.26
CA PHE A 187 -37.89 -3.26 -17.20
C PHE A 187 -39.35 -2.83 -17.02
N GLU A 188 -40.17 -2.91 -18.07
CA GLU A 188 -41.60 -2.59 -18.00
C GLU A 188 -42.30 -3.68 -17.17
N ALA A 189 -42.02 -4.95 -17.43
CA ALA A 189 -42.56 -6.05 -16.63
C ALA A 189 -42.12 -6.00 -15.16
N ALA A 190 -40.89 -5.56 -14.88
CA ALA A 190 -40.41 -5.39 -13.51
C ALA A 190 -41.14 -4.26 -12.77
N GLU A 191 -41.36 -3.12 -13.46
CA GLU A 191 -42.14 -2.01 -12.93
C GLU A 191 -43.59 -2.43 -12.64
N GLU A 192 -44.24 -3.12 -13.58
CA GLU A 192 -45.59 -3.66 -13.40
C GLU A 192 -45.69 -4.58 -12.19
N ALA A 193 -44.72 -5.48 -12.00
CA ALA A 193 -44.68 -6.38 -10.85
C ALA A 193 -44.53 -5.64 -9.51
N VAL A 194 -43.69 -4.59 -9.46
CA VAL A 194 -43.55 -3.75 -8.27
C VAL A 194 -44.84 -3.00 -7.96
N ASN A 195 -45.48 -2.42 -8.98
CA ASN A 195 -46.74 -1.68 -8.82
C ASN A 195 -47.88 -2.61 -8.36
N ALA A 196 -47.97 -3.82 -8.90
CA ALA A 196 -48.96 -4.81 -8.46
C ALA A 196 -48.81 -5.16 -6.97
N LEU A 197 -47.57 -5.31 -6.47
CA LEU A 197 -47.30 -5.56 -5.05
C LEU A 197 -47.67 -4.36 -4.17
N ILE A 198 -47.57 -3.13 -4.69
CA ILE A 198 -48.00 -1.91 -3.98
C ILE A 198 -49.54 -1.80 -3.96
N GLU A 199 -50.20 -2.17 -5.06
CA GLU A 199 -51.68 -2.20 -5.13
C GLU A 199 -52.27 -3.25 -4.17
N GLU A 200 -51.61 -4.39 -4.01
CA GLU A 200 -52.01 -5.44 -3.07
C GLU A 200 -51.87 -4.99 -1.60
N ASP A 201 -50.73 -4.36 -1.25
CA ASP A 201 -50.48 -3.79 0.07
C ASP A 201 -49.73 -2.44 -0.06
N PRO A 202 -50.43 -1.31 0.17
CA PRO A 202 -49.82 0.02 0.10
C PRO A 202 -48.60 0.22 1.03
N ALA A 203 -48.46 -0.60 2.09
CA ALA A 203 -47.27 -0.56 2.95
C ALA A 203 -45.99 -1.02 2.22
N ASN A 204 -46.11 -1.77 1.12
CA ASN A 204 -44.97 -2.18 0.31
C ASN A 204 -44.26 -1.00 -0.37
N ALA A 205 -44.96 0.11 -0.61
CA ALA A 205 -44.34 1.32 -1.16
C ALA A 205 -43.17 1.80 -0.28
N VAL A 206 -43.35 1.77 1.05
CA VAL A 206 -42.29 2.14 2.00
C VAL A 206 -41.12 1.14 1.94
N LYS A 207 -41.41 -0.16 1.83
CA LYS A 207 -40.37 -1.20 1.74
C LYS A 207 -39.52 -1.07 0.47
N PHE A 208 -40.13 -0.75 -0.68
CA PHE A 208 -39.40 -0.55 -1.92
C PHE A 208 -38.55 0.72 -1.91
N VAL A 209 -39.06 1.82 -1.32
CA VAL A 209 -38.25 3.03 -1.12
C VAL A 209 -37.08 2.75 -0.19
N ASP A 210 -37.31 2.02 0.91
CA ASP A 210 -36.26 1.66 1.88
C ASP A 210 -35.19 0.75 1.23
N LEU A 211 -35.60 -0.25 0.46
CA LEU A 211 -34.70 -1.11 -0.31
C LEU A 211 -33.87 -0.30 -1.32
N ALA A 212 -34.51 0.58 -2.09
CA ALA A 212 -33.83 1.41 -3.08
C ALA A 212 -32.83 2.37 -2.43
N TRP A 213 -33.21 3.00 -1.31
CA TRP A 213 -32.33 3.87 -0.54
C TRP A 213 -31.14 3.10 0.00
N HIS A 214 -31.35 2.01 0.75
CA HIS A 214 -30.26 1.22 1.32
C HIS A 214 -29.31 0.66 0.27
N CYS A 215 -29.82 0.31 -0.92
CA CYS A 215 -29.00 -0.13 -2.04
C CYS A 215 -28.13 1.02 -2.59
N ALA A 216 -28.72 2.19 -2.83
CA ALA A 216 -28.04 3.32 -3.47
C ALA A 216 -27.15 4.14 -2.51
N SER A 217 -27.53 4.26 -1.24
CA SER A 217 -26.90 5.18 -0.28
C SER A 217 -25.55 4.73 0.24
N THR A 218 -25.09 3.53 -0.13
CA THR A 218 -23.72 3.06 0.16
C THR A 218 -22.67 3.74 -0.72
N TYR A 219 -23.10 4.40 -1.82
CA TYR A 219 -22.18 5.12 -2.69
C TYR A 219 -21.49 6.25 -1.95
N ARG A 220 -20.16 6.33 -2.09
CA ARG A 220 -19.36 7.45 -1.57
C ARG A 220 -18.45 8.00 -2.66
N ALA A 221 -18.53 9.30 -2.89
CA ALA A 221 -17.81 9.98 -3.97
C ALA A 221 -16.29 10.08 -3.72
N THR A 222 -15.83 9.81 -2.50
CA THR A 222 -14.40 9.91 -2.12
C THR A 222 -13.52 8.85 -2.79
N ASP A 223 -14.06 7.65 -3.02
CA ASP A 223 -13.36 6.55 -3.69
C ASP A 223 -14.24 5.85 -4.74
N HIS A 224 -15.43 6.40 -4.99
CA HIS A 224 -16.42 5.90 -5.92
C HIS A 224 -16.86 4.45 -5.69
N LYS A 225 -16.71 3.94 -4.46
CA LYS A 225 -17.24 2.62 -4.07
C LYS A 225 -18.70 2.72 -3.62
N GLY A 226 -19.36 1.56 -3.58
CA GLY A 226 -20.76 1.42 -3.20
C GLY A 226 -21.74 1.77 -4.31
N GLY A 227 -23.00 1.93 -3.93
CA GLY A 227 -24.12 2.12 -4.83
C GLY A 227 -24.81 0.80 -5.16
N CYS A 228 -25.93 0.91 -5.90
CA CYS A 228 -26.83 -0.22 -6.08
C CYS A 228 -26.37 -1.23 -7.15
N ASN A 229 -25.39 -0.85 -7.98
CA ASN A 229 -24.89 -1.72 -9.03
C ASN A 229 -24.18 -2.96 -8.45
N GLY A 230 -24.52 -4.14 -8.96
CA GLY A 230 -24.08 -5.42 -8.42
C GLY A 230 -24.95 -6.01 -7.31
N ALA A 231 -26.02 -5.33 -6.89
CA ALA A 231 -27.01 -5.85 -5.94
C ALA A 231 -26.40 -6.46 -4.66
N ARG A 232 -25.48 -5.71 -4.02
CA ARG A 232 -24.72 -6.15 -2.83
C ARG A 232 -25.37 -5.74 -1.49
N ILE A 233 -26.66 -5.40 -1.50
CA ILE A 233 -27.42 -5.05 -0.28
C ILE A 233 -27.52 -6.27 0.66
#